data_AF-A0A7C4HGJ9-F1
#
_entry.id   AF-A0A7C4HGJ9-F1
#
_cell.length_a   1.000
_cell.length_b   1.000
_cell.length_c   1.000
_cell.angle_alpha   90.00
_cell.angle_beta   90.00
_cell.angle_gamma   90.00
#
_symmetry.space_group_name_H-M   'P 1'
#
loop_
_entity.id
_entity.type
_entity.pdbx_description
1 polymer ?
#
loop_
_entity_poly.entity_id
_entity_poly.type
_entity_poly.pdbx_seq_one_letter_code
_entity_poly.pdbx_strand_id
1 'polypeptide(L)'
;MVSVEELVDSLMNMVNTIIVIIVVIITIYVFYYLIASILTRKRSTGSTILEIVKEPVVSIHVYENYLVFKTISNSIYTFNEPVSIAFREIKPYVNTGYILIFIGIVLFTSIQLTINFLGYTLLPFWLNILTTIVFIAIGVYLILFKTDSLFIETRSGSKTVFRKINIDPVDVERVILEYVQKLSERRGFKNSSENNNIH
;
A
#
# COMPACT_ATOMS: atom_id res chain seq x y z
N MET A 1 21.87 3.00 -59.69
CA MET A 1 22.99 2.71 -58.77
C MET A 1 22.60 3.33 -57.44
N VAL A 2 22.36 2.51 -56.41
CA VAL A 2 22.11 3.01 -55.05
C VAL A 2 23.41 3.65 -54.56
N SER A 3 23.34 4.86 -54.02
CA SER A 3 24.54 5.55 -53.55
C SER A 3 25.05 4.89 -52.27
N VAL A 4 26.35 4.98 -52.00
CA VAL A 4 26.92 4.46 -50.75
C VAL A 4 26.29 5.15 -49.53
N GLU A 5 25.91 6.43 -49.66
CA GLU A 5 25.20 7.18 -48.62
C GLU A 5 23.81 6.62 -48.34
N GLU A 6 22.99 6.33 -49.36
CA GLU A 6 21.68 5.69 -49.18
C GLU A 6 21.78 4.33 -48.50
N LEU A 7 22.84 3.58 -48.80
CA LEU A 7 23.09 2.29 -48.19
C LEU A 7 23.48 2.42 -46.71
N VAL A 8 24.28 3.43 -46.36
CA VAL A 8 24.68 3.74 -44.97
C VAL A 8 23.50 4.24 -44.15
N ASP A 9 22.68 5.15 -44.70
CA ASP A 9 21.49 5.67 -44.02
C ASP A 9 20.45 4.56 -43.76
N SER A 10 20.24 3.68 -44.74
CA SER A 10 19.39 2.51 -44.56
C SER A 10 19.93 1.58 -43.47
N LEU A 11 21.26 1.40 -43.38
CA LEU A 11 21.89 0.56 -42.37
C LEU A 11 21.72 1.17 -40.97
N MET A 12 21.94 2.48 -40.84
CA MET A 12 21.80 3.22 -39.59
C MET A 12 20.36 3.21 -39.08
N ASN A 13 19.38 3.37 -39.98
CA ASN A 13 17.96 3.24 -39.60
C ASN A 13 17.60 1.83 -39.15
N MET A 14 18.16 0.79 -39.79
CA MET A 14 17.94 -0.59 -39.38
C MET A 14 18.53 -0.86 -37.99
N VAL A 15 19.76 -0.41 -37.72
CA VAL A 15 20.42 -0.55 -36.41
C VAL A 15 19.63 0.18 -35.32
N ASN A 16 19.20 1.42 -35.59
CA ASN A 16 18.38 2.19 -34.66
C ASN A 16 17.06 1.49 -34.34
N THR A 17 16.40 0.93 -35.35
CA THR A 17 15.15 0.17 -35.17
C THR A 17 15.36 -1.06 -34.28
N ILE A 18 16.44 -1.80 -34.48
CA ILE A 18 16.79 -2.96 -33.65
C ILE A 18 17.04 -2.55 -32.20
N ILE A 19 17.78 -1.47 -31.98
CA ILE A 19 18.04 -0.95 -30.63
C ILE A 19 16.73 -0.56 -29.93
N VAL A 20 15.83 0.12 -30.62
CA VAL A 20 14.52 0.50 -30.07
C VAL A 20 13.70 -0.73 -29.69
N ILE A 21 13.65 -1.74 -30.56
CA ILE A 21 12.94 -3.00 -30.28
C ILE A 21 13.51 -3.68 -29.03
N ILE A 22 14.84 -3.74 -28.90
CA ILE A 22 15.52 -4.33 -27.73
C ILE A 22 15.17 -3.57 -26.46
N VAL A 23 15.23 -2.24 -26.49
CA VAL A 23 14.88 -1.39 -25.33
C VAL A 23 13.42 -1.59 -24.92
N VAL A 24 12.50 -1.66 -25.89
CA VAL A 24 11.08 -1.92 -25.63
C VAL A 24 10.88 -3.31 -25.02
N ILE A 25 11.52 -4.35 -25.55
CA ILE A 25 11.43 -5.71 -25.01
C ILE A 25 11.99 -5.77 -23.58
N ILE A 26 13.15 -5.17 -23.32
CA ILE A 26 13.75 -5.12 -21.97
C ILE A 26 12.81 -4.37 -21.02
N THR A 27 12.22 -3.26 -21.45
CA THR A 27 11.28 -2.48 -20.63
C THR A 27 10.03 -3.28 -20.28
N ILE A 28 9.44 -3.99 -21.27
CA ILE A 28 8.30 -4.88 -21.05
C ILE A 28 8.67 -6.05 -20.12
N TYR A 29 9.86 -6.63 -20.28
CA TYR A 29 10.34 -7.73 -19.46
C TYR A 29 10.56 -7.31 -18.00
N VAL A 30 11.21 -6.15 -17.80
CA VAL A 30 11.38 -5.54 -16.47
C VAL A 30 10.02 -5.22 -15.86
N PHE A 31 9.05 -4.72 -16.65
CA PHE A 31 7.69 -4.44 -16.20
C PHE A 31 6.95 -5.72 -15.78
N TYR A 32 7.05 -6.79 -16.57
CA TYR A 32 6.48 -8.09 -16.22
C TYR A 32 7.06 -8.61 -14.90
N TYR A 33 8.38 -8.53 -14.71
CA TYR A 33 9.04 -8.96 -13.48
C TYR A 33 8.70 -8.08 -12.28
N LEU A 34 8.59 -6.77 -12.44
CA LEU A 34 8.18 -5.84 -11.37
C LEU A 34 6.74 -6.10 -10.95
N ILE A 35 5.82 -6.25 -11.90
CA ILE A 35 4.42 -6.58 -11.60
C ILE A 35 4.33 -7.95 -10.94
N ALA A 36 5.02 -8.96 -11.47
CA ALA A 36 5.06 -10.29 -10.88
C ALA A 36 5.63 -10.24 -9.46
N SER A 37 6.73 -9.51 -9.21
CA SER A 37 7.32 -9.41 -7.87
C SER A 37 6.43 -8.65 -6.89
N ILE A 38 5.63 -7.69 -7.35
CA ILE A 38 4.69 -6.93 -6.52
C ILE A 38 3.44 -7.78 -6.21
N LEU A 39 2.91 -8.52 -7.18
CA LEU A 39 1.76 -9.40 -7.01
C LEU A 39 2.09 -10.65 -6.17
N THR A 40 3.30 -11.19 -6.33
CA THR A 40 3.75 -12.39 -5.59
C THR A 40 4.36 -12.08 -4.23
N ARG A 41 4.52 -10.80 -3.84
CA ARG A 41 4.96 -10.42 -2.49
C ARG A 41 3.85 -10.67 -1.47
N LYS A 42 3.50 -11.94 -1.25
CA LYS A 42 3.00 -12.39 0.05
C LYS A 42 4.08 -12.00 1.04
N ARG A 43 3.79 -11.02 1.91
CA ARG A 43 4.55 -10.81 3.14
C ARG A 43 4.39 -12.08 3.97
N SER A 44 5.27 -13.04 3.72
CA SER A 44 5.58 -14.11 4.66
C SER A 44 6.33 -13.46 5.82
N THR A 45 5.58 -12.83 6.72
CA THR A 45 6.00 -12.66 8.10
C THR A 45 5.43 -13.86 8.83
N GLY A 46 6.31 -14.68 9.41
CA GLY A 46 5.99 -15.99 9.99
C GLY A 46 4.73 -15.97 10.85
N SER A 47 3.86 -16.96 10.60
CA SER A 47 2.73 -17.42 11.43
C SER A 47 1.95 -16.36 12.23
N THR A 48 1.81 -15.14 11.70
CA THR A 48 1.00 -14.08 12.29
C THR A 48 -0.13 -13.81 11.32
N ILE A 49 -1.35 -14.22 11.69
CA ILE A 49 -2.55 -13.97 10.89
C ILE A 49 -2.72 -12.44 10.87
N LEU A 50 -2.34 -11.82 9.74
CA LEU A 50 -2.58 -10.40 9.49
C LEU A 50 -3.93 -10.26 8.79
N GLU A 51 -4.96 -9.95 9.55
CA GLU A 51 -6.28 -9.66 8.99
C GLU A 51 -6.41 -8.17 8.71
N ILE A 52 -6.71 -7.82 7.46
CA ILE A 52 -6.92 -6.43 7.04
C ILE A 52 -8.41 -6.23 6.82
N VAL A 53 -9.06 -5.58 7.78
CA VAL A 53 -10.46 -5.19 7.69
C VAL A 53 -10.54 -3.89 6.91
N LYS A 54 -11.04 -3.99 5.68
CA LYS A 54 -11.19 -2.85 4.74
C LYS A 54 -12.49 -2.08 4.97
N GLU A 55 -13.43 -2.68 5.68
CA GLU A 55 -14.74 -2.10 5.94
C GLU A 55 -14.68 -1.03 7.03
N PRO A 56 -15.49 0.03 6.92
CA PRO A 56 -15.61 1.02 7.98
C PRO A 56 -16.14 0.40 9.27
N VAL A 57 -15.45 0.66 10.37
CA VAL A 57 -15.97 0.43 11.72
C VAL A 57 -16.96 1.55 12.06
N VAL A 58 -18.15 1.16 12.51
CA VAL A 58 -19.27 2.06 12.84
C VAL A 58 -19.46 2.20 14.34
N SER A 59 -19.18 1.15 15.12
CA SER A 59 -19.19 1.27 16.58
C SER A 59 -18.13 0.40 17.25
N ILE A 60 -17.71 0.85 18.43
CA ILE A 60 -16.76 0.15 19.31
C ILE A 60 -17.38 0.12 20.70
N HIS A 61 -17.43 -1.06 21.29
CA HIS A 61 -17.99 -1.28 22.62
C HIS A 61 -17.10 -2.19 23.43
N VAL A 62 -17.12 -2.01 24.75
CA VAL A 62 -16.52 -2.93 25.70
C VAL A 62 -17.64 -3.76 26.31
N TYR A 63 -17.60 -5.07 26.06
CA TYR A 63 -18.52 -6.03 26.68
C TYR A 63 -17.74 -6.96 27.58
N GLU A 64 -17.95 -6.82 28.89
CA GLU A 64 -17.19 -7.53 29.93
C GLU A 64 -15.67 -7.40 29.75
N ASN A 65 -15.02 -8.41 29.16
CA ASN A 65 -13.58 -8.49 28.92
C ASN A 65 -13.20 -8.37 27.45
N TYR A 66 -14.18 -8.20 26.57
CA TYR A 66 -14.00 -8.17 25.13
C TYR A 66 -14.12 -6.75 24.60
N LEU A 67 -13.15 -6.37 23.77
CA LEU A 67 -13.27 -5.21 22.90
C LEU A 67 -13.99 -5.65 21.63
N VAL A 68 -15.13 -5.03 21.33
CA VAL A 68 -16.03 -5.42 20.25
C VAL A 68 -16.11 -4.30 19.21
N PHE A 69 -15.79 -4.63 17.97
CA PHE A 69 -15.88 -3.74 16.81
C PHE A 69 -17.00 -4.20 15.90
N LYS A 70 -17.84 -3.26 15.48
CA LYS A 70 -18.91 -3.51 14.53
C LYS A 70 -18.64 -2.75 13.23
N THR A 71 -18.65 -3.45 12.11
CA THR A 71 -18.50 -2.82 10.78
C THR A 71 -19.86 -2.45 10.18
N ILE A 72 -19.82 -1.65 9.11
CA ILE A 72 -21.02 -1.26 8.36
C ILE A 72 -21.75 -2.45 7.74
N SER A 73 -21.04 -3.54 7.40
CA SER A 73 -21.65 -4.78 6.92
C SER A 73 -22.32 -5.60 8.03
N ASN A 74 -22.35 -5.07 9.26
CA ASN A 74 -22.84 -5.75 10.45
C ASN A 74 -21.92 -6.93 10.89
N SER A 75 -20.70 -7.00 10.37
CA SER A 75 -19.68 -7.94 10.86
C SER A 75 -19.17 -7.52 12.23
N ILE A 76 -18.97 -8.48 13.12
CA ILE A 76 -18.56 -8.26 14.51
C ILE A 76 -17.20 -8.90 14.72
N TYR A 77 -16.26 -8.10 15.23
CA TYR A 77 -14.91 -8.54 15.59
C TYR A 77 -14.75 -8.39 17.10
N THR A 78 -14.29 -9.45 17.76
CA THR A 78 -14.11 -9.47 19.21
C THR A 78 -12.66 -9.78 19.56
N PHE A 79 -12.12 -9.02 20.51
CA PHE A 79 -10.75 -9.18 20.97
C PHE A 79 -10.73 -9.34 22.49
N ASN A 80 -10.19 -10.48 22.94
CA ASN A 80 -9.95 -10.74 24.36
C ASN A 80 -8.48 -10.46 24.68
N GLU A 81 -8.23 -9.60 25.67
CA GLU A 81 -6.90 -9.23 26.13
C GLU A 81 -5.89 -8.89 25.01
N PRO A 82 -6.18 -7.88 24.15
CA PRO A 82 -5.20 -7.38 23.20
C PRO A 82 -3.94 -6.90 23.96
N VAL A 83 -2.78 -7.25 23.41
CA VAL A 83 -1.44 -6.86 23.91
C VAL A 83 -1.14 -5.42 23.53
N SER A 84 -1.59 -5.02 22.35
CA SER A 84 -1.36 -3.68 21.82
C SER A 84 -2.57 -3.21 21.05
N ILE A 85 -3.00 -1.99 21.34
CA ILE A 85 -4.00 -1.25 20.57
C ILE A 85 -3.37 0.11 20.27
N ALA A 86 -3.18 0.43 19.00
CA ALA A 86 -2.56 1.69 18.61
C ALA A 86 -3.16 2.22 17.32
N PHE A 87 -3.34 3.53 17.27
CA PHE A 87 -3.54 4.23 16.01
C PHE A 87 -2.20 4.34 15.29
N ARG A 88 -2.15 3.86 14.05
CA ARG A 88 -0.99 3.98 13.17
C ARG A 88 -1.41 4.54 11.84
N GLU A 89 -0.63 5.48 11.36
CA GLU A 89 -0.71 5.91 9.97
C GLU A 89 -0.23 4.77 9.07
N ILE A 90 -1.11 4.31 8.18
CA ILE A 90 -0.73 3.42 7.10
C ILE A 90 -0.73 4.23 5.81
N LYS A 91 0.24 3.94 4.95
CA LYS A 91 0.29 4.45 3.58
C LYS A 91 -0.19 3.34 2.63
N PRO A 92 -1.50 3.24 2.33
CA PRO A 92 -2.06 2.10 1.62
C PRO A 92 -1.67 2.06 0.14
N TYR A 93 -1.33 3.21 -0.45
CA TYR A 93 -1.12 3.37 -1.89
C TYR A 93 0.34 3.57 -2.29
N VAL A 94 1.31 3.32 -1.40
CA VAL A 94 2.74 3.48 -1.71
C VAL A 94 3.14 2.70 -2.97
N ASN A 95 2.73 1.43 -3.04
CA ASN A 95 3.04 0.59 -4.20
C ASN A 95 2.37 1.12 -5.48
N THR A 96 1.10 1.50 -5.40
CA THR A 96 0.35 2.07 -6.53
C THR A 96 0.99 3.38 -7.00
N GLY A 97 1.43 4.22 -6.07
CA GLY A 97 2.08 5.48 -6.38
C GLY A 97 3.44 5.29 -7.07
N TYR A 98 4.27 4.35 -6.62
CA TYR A 98 5.51 4.00 -7.32
C TYR A 98 5.25 3.50 -8.74
N ILE A 99 4.21 2.67 -8.94
CA ILE A 99 3.82 2.19 -10.26
C ILE A 99 3.44 3.36 -11.17
N LEU A 100 2.66 4.33 -10.68
CA LEU A 100 2.28 5.50 -11.46
C LEU A 100 3.47 6.37 -11.85
N ILE A 101 4.39 6.63 -10.92
CA ILE A 101 5.62 7.39 -11.21
C ILE A 101 6.42 6.67 -12.30
N PHE A 102 6.58 5.36 -12.17
CA PHE A 102 7.31 4.55 -13.14
C PHE A 102 6.66 4.57 -14.52
N ILE A 103 5.34 4.43 -14.61
CA ILE A 103 4.59 4.55 -15.87
C ILE A 103 4.83 5.92 -16.51
N GLY A 104 4.79 6.99 -15.73
CA GLY A 104 5.07 8.35 -16.22
C GLY A 104 6.47 8.48 -16.83
N ILE A 105 7.49 7.91 -16.18
CA ILE A 105 8.88 7.90 -16.65
C ILE A 105 9.00 7.08 -17.95
N VAL A 106 8.44 5.87 -17.98
CA VAL A 106 8.50 4.99 -19.15
C VAL A 106 7.82 5.61 -20.36
N LEU A 107 6.64 6.22 -20.17
CA LEU A 107 5.93 6.94 -21.23
C LEU A 107 6.80 8.07 -21.78
N PHE A 108 7.37 8.89 -20.90
CA PHE A 108 8.24 9.99 -21.30
C PHE A 108 9.43 9.50 -22.12
N THR A 109 10.17 8.50 -21.63
CA THR A 109 11.35 7.97 -22.34
C THR A 109 10.99 7.35 -23.68
N SER A 110 9.87 6.62 -23.76
CA SER A 110 9.42 5.96 -25.00
C SER A 110 9.05 6.97 -26.08
N ILE A 111 8.40 8.06 -25.69
CA ILE A 111 8.02 9.14 -26.58
C ILE A 111 9.24 9.93 -27.05
N GLN A 112 10.19 10.26 -26.15
CA GLN A 112 11.42 10.95 -26.54
C GLN A 112 12.25 10.11 -27.53
N LEU A 113 12.32 8.79 -27.32
CA LEU A 113 12.94 7.87 -28.28
C LEU A 113 12.22 7.90 -29.64
N THR A 114 10.89 7.88 -29.64
CA THR A 114 10.09 7.93 -30.87
C THR A 114 10.32 9.24 -31.63
N ILE A 115 10.35 10.40 -30.95
CA ILE A 115 10.70 11.70 -31.56
C ILE A 115 12.09 11.64 -32.19
N ASN A 116 13.08 11.18 -31.44
CA ASN A 116 14.48 11.19 -31.88
C ASN A 116 14.74 10.25 -33.06
N PHE A 117 14.00 9.14 -33.18
CA PHE A 117 14.21 8.15 -34.24
C PHE A 117 13.25 8.28 -35.43
N LEU A 118 11.98 8.61 -35.21
CA LEU A 118 10.99 8.71 -36.28
C LEU A 118 10.73 10.17 -36.72
N GLY A 119 11.19 11.16 -35.97
CA GLY A 119 10.99 12.58 -36.28
C GLY A 119 9.56 13.08 -36.05
N TYR A 120 8.63 12.21 -35.65
CA TYR A 120 7.24 12.56 -35.34
C TYR A 120 6.68 11.69 -34.21
N THR A 121 5.60 12.16 -33.60
CA THR A 121 4.83 11.40 -32.61
C THR A 121 3.35 11.59 -32.88
N LEU A 122 2.55 10.57 -32.57
CA LEU A 122 1.09 10.60 -32.69
C LEU A 122 0.44 11.64 -31.76
N LEU A 123 1.11 12.03 -30.67
CA LEU A 123 0.61 12.99 -29.69
C LEU A 123 1.42 14.31 -29.74
N PRO A 124 0.76 15.47 -29.58
CA PRO A 124 1.47 16.74 -29.45
C PRO A 124 2.43 16.69 -28.25
N PHE A 125 3.65 17.22 -28.43
CA PHE A 125 4.70 17.23 -27.41
C PHE A 125 4.22 17.75 -26.04
N TRP A 126 3.46 18.84 -26.04
CA TRP A 126 2.88 19.42 -24.82
C TRP A 126 1.91 18.49 -24.09
N LEU A 127 1.13 17.70 -24.84
CA LEU A 127 0.19 16.75 -24.25
C LEU A 127 0.93 15.60 -23.56
N ASN A 128 2.07 15.19 -24.10
CA ASN A 128 2.94 14.17 -23.50
C ASN A 128 3.63 14.65 -22.22
N ILE A 129 4.12 15.90 -22.20
CA ILE A 129 4.65 16.49 -20.97
C ILE A 129 3.56 16.53 -19.90
N LEU A 130 2.37 16.98 -20.27
CA LEU A 130 1.24 17.09 -19.33
C LEU A 130 0.88 15.72 -18.74
N THR A 131 0.76 14.68 -19.56
CA THR A 131 0.42 13.33 -19.08
C THR A 131 1.50 12.78 -18.15
N THR A 132 2.78 12.91 -18.48
CA THR A 132 3.88 12.49 -17.60
C THR A 132 3.84 13.20 -16.25
N ILE A 133 3.66 14.52 -16.24
CA ILE A 133 3.57 15.31 -15.00
C ILE A 133 2.37 14.83 -14.17
N VAL A 134 1.21 14.60 -14.79
CA VAL A 134 0.01 14.11 -14.10
C VAL A 134 0.25 12.74 -13.46
N PHE A 135 0.83 11.78 -14.17
CA PHE A 135 1.14 10.45 -13.62
C PHE A 135 2.10 10.53 -12.43
N ILE A 136 3.15 11.34 -12.54
CA ILE A 136 4.12 11.53 -11.45
C ILE A 136 3.45 12.23 -10.27
N ALA A 137 2.70 13.30 -10.49
CA ALA A 137 2.02 14.06 -9.44
C ALA A 137 1.01 13.19 -8.67
N ILE A 138 0.17 12.42 -9.37
CA ILE A 138 -0.76 11.48 -8.74
C ILE A 138 0.01 10.38 -7.99
N GLY A 139 1.09 9.87 -8.58
CA GLY A 139 1.92 8.85 -7.94
C GLY A 139 2.55 9.33 -6.62
N VAL A 140 3.10 10.55 -6.61
CA VAL A 140 3.64 11.19 -5.41
C VAL A 140 2.52 11.44 -4.40
N TYR A 141 1.37 11.96 -4.83
CA TYR A 141 0.21 12.16 -3.96
C TYR A 141 -0.21 10.85 -3.27
N LEU A 142 -0.28 9.74 -4.01
CA LEU A 142 -0.63 8.42 -3.45
C LEU A 142 0.42 7.87 -2.48
N ILE A 143 1.71 8.15 -2.68
CA ILE A 143 2.77 7.77 -1.73
C ILE A 143 2.67 8.57 -0.43
N LEU A 144 2.29 9.85 -0.54
CA LEU A 144 2.11 10.74 0.60
C LEU A 144 0.76 10.54 1.30
N PHE A 145 -0.21 9.94 0.62
CA PHE A 145 -1.54 9.68 1.17
C PHE A 145 -1.45 8.73 2.36
N LYS A 146 -1.77 9.27 3.53
CA LYS A 146 -1.85 8.57 4.80
C LYS A 146 -3.31 8.34 5.15
N THR A 147 -3.59 7.18 5.70
CA THR A 147 -4.88 6.85 6.29
C THR A 147 -4.66 6.38 7.70
N ASP A 148 -5.41 6.94 8.64
CA ASP A 148 -5.44 6.45 10.00
C ASP A 148 -6.00 5.03 10.02
N SER A 149 -5.34 4.18 10.78
CA SER A 149 -5.75 2.79 10.95
C SER A 149 -5.59 2.38 12.39
N LEU A 150 -6.49 1.54 12.86
CA LEU A 150 -6.39 0.95 14.19
C LEU A 150 -5.73 -0.40 14.06
N PHE A 151 -4.63 -0.55 14.79
CA PHE A 151 -3.86 -1.76 14.88
C PHE A 151 -4.16 -2.44 16.21
N ILE A 152 -4.56 -3.72 16.15
CA ILE A 152 -4.80 -4.55 17.32
C ILE A 152 -3.95 -5.81 17.23
N GLU A 153 -3.18 -6.09 18.27
CA GLU A 153 -2.36 -7.29 18.40
C GLU A 153 -2.85 -8.12 19.58
N THR A 154 -3.14 -9.39 19.36
CA THR A 154 -3.55 -10.33 20.41
C THR A 154 -2.34 -11.07 20.99
N ARG A 155 -2.52 -11.68 22.17
CA ARG A 155 -1.48 -12.53 22.79
C ARG A 155 -1.07 -13.73 21.93
N SER A 156 -1.95 -14.21 21.07
CA SER A 156 -1.66 -15.27 20.11
C SER A 156 -0.78 -14.82 18.93
N GLY A 157 -0.40 -13.54 18.87
CA GLY A 157 0.34 -12.96 17.75
C GLY A 157 -0.54 -12.62 16.54
N SER A 158 -1.87 -12.78 16.64
CA SER A 158 -2.77 -12.33 15.59
C SER A 158 -2.76 -10.81 15.53
N LYS A 159 -2.72 -10.26 14.30
CA LYS A 159 -2.66 -8.84 14.03
C LYS A 159 -3.85 -8.46 13.18
N THR A 160 -4.74 -7.62 13.71
CA THR A 160 -5.88 -7.11 12.94
C THR A 160 -5.72 -5.62 12.71
N VAL A 161 -5.91 -5.20 11.45
CA VAL A 161 -5.77 -3.81 11.01
C VAL A 161 -7.09 -3.32 10.45
N PHE A 162 -7.69 -2.34 11.11
CA PHE A 162 -8.89 -1.65 10.65
C PHE A 162 -8.47 -0.39 9.89
N ARG A 163 -8.64 -0.38 8.56
CA ARG A 163 -8.18 0.73 7.70
C ARG A 163 -9.12 1.93 7.63
N LYS A 164 -10.37 1.77 8.04
CA LYS A 164 -11.40 2.81 7.97
C LYS A 164 -12.15 2.79 9.28
N ILE A 165 -12.02 3.86 10.04
CA ILE A 165 -12.71 4.03 11.32
C ILE A 165 -13.57 5.27 11.12
N ASN A 166 -14.89 5.07 11.14
CA ASN A 166 -15.86 6.15 10.96
C ASN A 166 -16.33 6.70 12.31
N ILE A 167 -15.45 6.66 13.30
CA ILE A 167 -15.67 7.07 14.68
C ILE A 167 -14.57 8.06 15.00
N ASP A 168 -14.89 9.11 15.74
CA ASP A 168 -13.92 10.11 16.18
C ASP A 168 -12.77 9.41 16.92
N PRO A 169 -11.49 9.62 16.51
CA PRO A 169 -10.33 9.04 17.19
C PRO A 169 -10.35 9.25 18.72
N VAL A 170 -10.89 10.38 19.19
CA VAL A 170 -10.99 10.70 20.62
C VAL A 170 -11.95 9.77 21.36
N ASP A 171 -13.07 9.42 20.75
CA ASP A 171 -14.03 8.49 21.34
C ASP A 171 -13.47 7.07 21.39
N VAL A 172 -12.73 6.67 20.36
CA VAL A 172 -12.05 5.38 20.33
C VAL A 172 -10.98 5.30 21.41
N GLU A 173 -10.17 6.34 21.57
CA GLU A 173 -9.15 6.42 22.62
C GLU A 173 -9.79 6.35 24.02
N ARG A 174 -10.91 7.04 24.24
CA ARG A 174 -11.66 6.97 25.50
C ARG A 174 -12.12 5.54 25.81
N VAL A 175 -12.70 4.84 24.84
CA VAL A 175 -13.18 3.46 25.00
C VAL A 175 -12.02 2.50 25.26
N ILE A 176 -10.87 2.70 24.59
CA ILE A 176 -9.66 1.91 24.83
C ILE A 176 -9.11 2.16 26.24
N LEU A 177 -9.08 3.42 26.71
CA LEU A 177 -8.63 3.75 28.06
C LEU A 177 -9.54 3.11 29.13
N GLU A 178 -10.86 3.16 28.94
CA GLU A 178 -11.81 2.48 29.83
C GLU A 178 -11.55 0.96 29.88
N TYR A 179 -11.28 0.36 28.72
CA TYR A 179 -10.92 -1.06 28.63
C TYR A 179 -9.62 -1.40 29.36
N VAL A 180 -8.57 -0.60 29.15
CA VAL A 180 -7.26 -0.79 29.80
C VAL A 180 -7.37 -0.61 31.31
N GLN A 181 -8.16 0.36 31.78
CA GLN A 181 -8.42 0.57 33.20
C GLN A 181 -9.12 -0.65 33.82
N LYS A 182 -10.21 -1.15 33.21
CA LYS A 182 -10.91 -2.37 33.68
C LYS A 182 -9.99 -3.59 33.73
N LEU A 183 -9.09 -3.74 32.76
CA LEU A 183 -8.09 -4.82 32.77
C LEU A 183 -7.07 -4.65 33.91
N SER A 184 -6.64 -3.42 34.19
CA SER A 184 -5.67 -3.13 35.25
C SER A 184 -6.24 -3.40 36.64
N GLU A 185 -7.49 -3.00 36.89
CA GLU A 185 -8.20 -3.25 38.15
C GLU A 185 -8.32 -4.75 38.43
N ARG A 186 -8.65 -5.55 37.40
CA ARG A 186 -8.69 -7.01 37.52
C ARG A 186 -7.33 -7.63 37.83
N ARG A 187 -6.25 -7.18 37.17
CA ARG A 187 -4.90 -7.71 37.44
C ARG A 187 -4.43 -7.34 38.84
N GLY A 188 -4.75 -6.13 39.31
CA GLY A 188 -4.52 -5.71 40.69
C GLY A 188 -5.26 -6.61 41.68
N PHE A 189 -6.55 -6.87 41.46
CA PHE A 189 -7.35 -7.78 42.29
C PHE A 189 -6.83 -9.22 42.30
N LYS A 190 -6.39 -9.75 41.15
CA LYS A 190 -5.90 -11.13 41.04
C LYS A 190 -4.60 -11.32 41.83
N ASN A 191 -3.68 -10.37 41.76
CA ASN A 191 -2.42 -10.40 42.53
C ASN A 191 -2.65 -10.24 44.04
N SER A 192 -3.65 -9.47 44.47
CA SER A 192 -4.02 -9.33 45.89
C SER A 192 -4.71 -10.58 46.45
N SER A 193 -5.48 -11.30 45.63
CA SER A 193 -6.17 -12.54 46.03
C SER A 193 -5.21 -13.74 46.12
N GLU A 194 -4.22 -13.84 45.22
CA GLU A 194 -3.20 -14.91 45.28
C GLU A 194 -2.26 -14.77 46.49
N ASN A 195 -1.97 -13.55 46.95
CA ASN A 195 -1.17 -13.33 48.16
C ASN A 195 -1.92 -13.59 49.48
N ASN A 196 -3.26 -13.59 49.47
CA ASN A 196 -4.08 -13.82 50.67
C ASN A 196 -4.45 -15.30 50.90
N ASN A 197 -4.10 -16.20 49.97
CA ASN A 197 -4.31 -17.65 50.11
C ASN A 197 -3.04 -18.42 50.52
N ILE A 198 -2.00 -17.71 50.95
CA ILE A 198 -0.81 -18.30 51.58
C ILE A 198 -0.87 -18.00 53.09
N HIS A 199 -1.84 -18.59 53.78
CA HIS A 199 -1.81 -18.72 55.24
C HIS A 199 -2.60 -19.94 55.69
#